data_AF-X1B748-F1
#
_entry.id   AF-X1B748-F1
#
_cell.length_a   1.000
_cell.length_b   1.000
_cell.length_c   1.000
_cell.angle_alpha   90.00
_cell.angle_beta   90.00
_cell.angle_gamma   90.00
#
_symmetry.space_group_name_H-M   'P 1'
#
loop_
_entity.id
_entity.type
_entity.pdbx_description
1 polymer ?
#
loop_
_entity_poly.entity_id
_entity_poly.type
_entity_poly.pdbx_seq_one_letter_code
_entity_poly.pdbx_strand_id
1 'polypeptide(L)'
;MTQKVAIVTDSIACLTKEIVAQYGIRIVPVNFYSEGKVYKDWVDITPTEAYELFLKDPESFKTSAASPEDCLKAYREASKQAKDILCVTISAKLSAVYNVAQGAKEQAKTELPQTSIVVLDSQTATAAEGFIALAAAQAAAEGKGLAEVIKAAEEMRDRVCLIALMDTVRYVYRTGRIPKVA
;
A
#
# COMPACT_ATOMS: atom_id res chain seq x y z
N MET A 1 18.93 10.01 -12.74
CA MET A 1 19.17 8.66 -13.29
C MET A 1 17.86 7.91 -13.23
N THR A 2 17.45 7.24 -14.29
CA THR A 2 16.23 6.42 -14.32
C THR A 2 16.46 5.20 -13.42
N GLN A 3 15.60 4.99 -12.42
CA GLN A 3 15.69 3.80 -11.57
C GLN A 3 15.41 2.54 -12.40
N LYS A 4 16.07 1.41 -12.09
CA LYS A 4 15.80 0.14 -12.78
C LYS A 4 14.46 -0.47 -12.38
N VAL A 5 14.01 -0.19 -11.16
CA VAL A 5 12.78 -0.70 -10.56
C VAL A 5 11.99 0.48 -10.00
N ALA A 6 10.68 0.54 -10.25
CA ALA A 6 9.78 1.50 -9.63
C ALA A 6 9.03 0.82 -8.47
N ILE A 7 8.80 1.59 -7.41
CA ILE A 7 8.09 1.09 -6.22
C ILE A 7 6.66 1.63 -6.20
N VAL A 8 5.72 0.71 -6.00
CA VAL A 8 4.31 1.00 -5.75
C VAL A 8 4.00 0.48 -4.35
N THR A 9 3.21 1.21 -3.56
CA THR A 9 2.63 0.71 -2.32
C THR A 9 1.24 1.27 -2.12
N ASP A 10 0.43 0.70 -1.23
CA ASP A 10 -0.85 1.30 -0.87
C ASP A 10 -0.71 2.36 0.23
N SER A 11 -1.75 3.19 0.41
CA SER A 11 -1.69 4.32 1.34
C SER A 11 -1.63 3.92 2.82
N ILE A 12 -1.84 2.63 3.15
CA ILE A 12 -1.75 2.12 4.52
C ILE A 12 -0.29 2.05 4.98
N ALA A 13 0.69 2.09 4.08
CA ALA A 13 2.12 2.08 4.38
C ALA A 13 2.61 3.27 5.24
N CYS A 14 1.78 4.30 5.47
CA CYS A 14 2.10 5.47 6.31
C CYS A 14 3.38 6.22 5.91
N LEU A 15 3.79 6.16 4.64
CA LEU A 15 4.94 6.91 4.14
C LEU A 15 4.63 8.41 4.10
N THR A 16 5.58 9.23 4.53
CA THR A 16 5.43 10.69 4.46
C THR A 16 5.57 11.17 3.01
N LYS A 17 5.01 12.35 2.72
CA LYS A 17 5.09 12.96 1.38
C LYS A 17 6.54 13.20 0.95
N GLU A 18 7.41 13.52 1.90
CA GLU A 18 8.85 13.73 1.67
C GLU A 18 9.53 12.44 1.21
N ILE A 19 9.27 11.30 1.89
CA ILE A 19 9.82 10.00 1.51
C ILE A 19 9.28 9.57 0.14
N VAL A 20 7.97 9.71 -0.08
CA VAL A 20 7.33 9.39 -1.36
C VAL A 20 7.95 10.19 -2.51
N ALA A 21 8.15 11.49 -2.31
CA ALA A 21 8.76 12.36 -3.31
C ALA A 21 10.24 12.04 -3.53
N GLN A 22 11.00 11.82 -2.45
CA GLN A 22 12.44 11.54 -2.50
C GLN A 22 12.74 10.29 -3.33
N TYR A 23 11.96 9.23 -3.17
CA TYR A 23 12.20 7.96 -3.85
C TYR A 23 11.32 7.71 -5.08
N GLY A 24 10.40 8.63 -5.40
CA GLY A 24 9.47 8.49 -6.53
C GLY A 24 8.43 7.38 -6.36
N ILE A 25 8.12 7.01 -5.12
CA ILE A 25 7.17 5.94 -4.79
C ILE A 25 5.78 6.32 -5.31
N ARG A 26 5.05 5.35 -5.86
CA ARG A 26 3.65 5.53 -6.26
C ARG A 26 2.73 4.96 -5.19
N ILE A 27 1.81 5.79 -4.70
CA ILE A 27 0.83 5.39 -3.69
C ILE A 27 -0.49 5.05 -4.37
N VAL A 28 -1.03 3.87 -4.06
CA VAL A 28 -2.40 3.47 -4.39
C VAL A 28 -3.31 3.87 -3.21
N PRO A 29 -4.24 4.81 -3.39
CA PRO A 29 -5.12 5.20 -2.29
C PRO A 29 -6.15 4.11 -2.01
N VAL A 30 -6.28 3.70 -0.75
CA VAL A 30 -7.42 2.88 -0.31
C VAL A 30 -8.66 3.75 -0.08
N ASN A 31 -9.82 3.11 0.02
CA ASN A 31 -11.08 3.82 0.19
C ASN A 31 -11.57 3.71 1.64
N PHE A 32 -12.15 4.79 2.14
CA PHE A 32 -12.97 4.75 3.34
C PHE A 32 -14.31 5.44 3.14
N TYR A 33 -15.25 5.08 4.00
CA TYR A 33 -16.63 5.50 3.94
C TYR A 33 -16.98 6.18 5.25
N SER A 34 -17.60 7.35 5.15
CA SER A 34 -18.13 8.10 6.28
C SER A 34 -19.34 8.90 5.83
N GLU A 35 -20.39 8.95 6.63
CA GLU A 35 -21.60 9.76 6.34
C GLU A 35 -22.21 9.52 4.93
N GLY A 36 -22.15 8.27 4.43
CA GLY A 36 -22.68 7.91 3.11
C GLY A 36 -21.82 8.35 1.92
N LYS A 37 -20.63 8.91 2.16
CA LYS A 37 -19.65 9.30 1.13
C LYS A 37 -18.48 8.32 1.11
N VAL A 38 -17.82 8.24 -0.05
CA VAL A 38 -16.57 7.49 -0.24
C VAL A 38 -15.46 8.50 -0.43
N TYR A 39 -14.34 8.24 0.21
CA TYR A 39 -13.14 9.05 0.11
C TYR A 39 -11.94 8.17 -0.22
N LYS A 40 -11.10 8.64 -1.14
CA LYS A 40 -9.77 8.10 -1.38
C LYS A 40 -8.78 8.72 -0.41
N ASP A 41 -8.13 7.87 0.37
CA ASP A 41 -7.13 8.27 1.35
C ASP A 41 -6.02 9.13 0.71
N TRP A 42 -5.65 10.23 1.39
CA TRP A 42 -4.74 11.29 0.91
C TRP A 42 -5.12 12.03 -0.36
N VAL A 43 -6.18 11.64 -1.07
CA VAL A 43 -6.63 12.26 -2.33
C VAL A 43 -7.82 13.17 -2.08
N ASP A 44 -8.88 12.64 -1.49
CA ASP A 44 -10.11 13.38 -1.24
C ASP A 44 -10.15 14.01 0.16
N ILE A 45 -9.22 13.60 1.02
CA ILE A 45 -9.22 13.90 2.46
C ILE A 45 -7.86 13.62 3.10
N THR A 46 -7.57 14.31 4.19
CA THR A 46 -6.38 14.08 5.00
C THR A 46 -6.65 13.10 6.16
N PRO A 47 -5.63 12.45 6.72
CA PRO A 47 -5.81 11.61 7.92
C PRO A 47 -6.42 12.36 9.11
N THR A 48 -6.09 13.66 9.27
CA THR A 48 -6.67 14.50 10.33
C THR A 48 -8.18 14.66 10.14
N GLU A 49 -8.63 15.05 8.95
CA GLU A 49 -10.06 15.20 8.64
C GLU A 49 -10.79 13.86 8.74
N ALA A 50 -10.19 12.77 8.27
CA ALA A 50 -10.76 11.43 8.39
C ALA A 50 -10.93 11.02 9.87
N TYR A 51 -9.97 11.34 10.72
CA TYR A 51 -10.05 11.08 12.16
C TYR A 51 -11.11 11.93 12.85
N GLU A 52 -11.29 13.20 12.45
CA GLU A 52 -12.37 14.05 12.93
C GLU A 52 -13.76 13.50 12.56
N LEU A 53 -13.93 12.99 11.34
CA LEU A 53 -15.17 12.30 10.94
C LEU A 53 -15.40 11.04 11.76
N PHE A 54 -14.34 10.25 11.98
CA PHE A 54 -14.39 9.06 12.81
C PHE A 54 -14.81 9.38 14.26
N LEU A 55 -14.30 10.46 14.86
CA LEU A 55 -14.67 10.85 16.22
C LEU A 55 -16.14 11.30 16.34
N LYS A 56 -16.71 11.87 15.26
CA LYS A 56 -18.13 12.29 15.22
C LYS A 56 -19.09 11.11 15.12
N ASP A 57 -18.79 10.17 14.23
CA ASP A 57 -19.60 8.96 14.03
C ASP A 57 -18.71 7.74 13.74
N PRO A 58 -18.18 7.08 14.78
CA PRO A 58 -17.34 5.90 14.61
C PRO A 58 -18.07 4.73 13.94
N GLU A 59 -19.41 4.72 13.94
CA GLU A 59 -20.22 3.62 13.42
C GLU A 59 -20.38 3.68 11.90
N SER A 60 -20.45 4.87 11.30
CA SER A 60 -20.45 4.97 9.84
C SER A 60 -19.10 4.69 9.20
N PHE A 61 -18.00 4.72 9.97
CA PHE A 61 -16.67 4.49 9.44
C PHE A 61 -16.47 3.04 8.95
N LYS A 62 -16.15 2.88 7.66
CA LYS A 62 -15.82 1.60 7.02
C LYS A 62 -14.68 1.79 6.01
N THR A 63 -14.03 0.70 5.60
CA THR A 63 -12.99 0.72 4.56
C THR A 63 -13.23 -0.34 3.50
N SER A 64 -12.71 -0.09 2.30
CA SER A 64 -12.57 -1.08 1.23
C SER A 64 -11.19 -0.96 0.60
N ALA A 65 -10.77 -2.02 -0.12
CA ALA A 65 -9.55 -1.98 -0.88
C ALA A 65 -9.60 -0.88 -1.96
N ALA A 66 -8.44 -0.52 -2.51
CA ALA A 66 -8.39 0.27 -3.73
C ALA A 66 -9.17 -0.39 -4.87
N SER A 67 -9.58 0.39 -5.87
CA SER A 67 -10.16 -0.20 -7.07
C SER A 67 -9.08 -0.82 -7.97
N PRO A 68 -9.39 -1.85 -8.79
CA PRO A 68 -8.44 -2.36 -9.78
C PRO A 68 -7.90 -1.28 -10.71
N GLU A 69 -8.72 -0.28 -11.06
CA GLU A 69 -8.31 0.84 -11.91
C GLU A 69 -7.31 1.77 -11.20
N ASP A 70 -7.44 1.99 -9.89
CA ASP A 70 -6.46 2.76 -9.13
C ASP A 70 -5.09 2.06 -9.09
N CYS A 71 -5.07 0.73 -8.91
CA CYS A 71 -3.85 -0.07 -9.01
C CYS A 71 -3.25 -0.01 -10.43
N LEU A 72 -4.08 -0.19 -11.46
CA LEU A 72 -3.64 -0.16 -12.85
C LEU A 72 -3.08 1.21 -13.24
N LYS A 73 -3.73 2.30 -12.80
CA LYS A 73 -3.22 3.67 -12.94
C LYS A 73 -1.85 3.82 -12.27
N ALA A 74 -1.67 3.31 -11.05
CA ALA A 74 -0.37 3.35 -10.38
C ALA A 74 0.71 2.58 -11.17
N TYR A 75 0.38 1.42 -11.75
CA TYR A 75 1.29 0.68 -12.63
C TYR A 75 1.64 1.44 -13.91
N ARG A 76 0.66 2.10 -14.55
CA ARG A 76 0.91 2.97 -15.73
C ARG A 76 1.82 4.14 -15.38
N GLU A 77 1.68 4.73 -14.20
CA GLU A 77 2.55 5.84 -13.76
C GLU A 77 3.94 5.37 -13.30
N ALA A 78 4.05 4.17 -12.73
CA ALA A 78 5.31 3.56 -12.35
C ALA A 78 6.10 3.06 -13.57
N SER A 79 5.44 2.56 -14.61
CA SER A 79 6.09 2.05 -15.84
C SER A 79 6.78 3.15 -16.66
N LYS A 80 6.36 4.41 -16.49
CA LYS A 80 7.07 5.58 -17.03
C LYS A 80 8.44 5.80 -16.38
N GLN A 81 8.65 5.28 -15.18
CA GLN A 81 9.91 5.42 -14.44
C GLN A 81 10.86 4.24 -14.67
N ALA A 82 10.32 3.02 -14.76
CA ALA A 82 11.09 1.79 -14.85
C ALA A 82 10.31 0.69 -15.57
N LYS A 83 11.03 -0.27 -16.16
CA LYS A 83 10.41 -1.47 -16.76
C LYS A 83 10.08 -2.55 -15.75
N ASP A 84 10.67 -2.50 -14.55
CA ASP A 84 10.34 -3.41 -13.47
C ASP A 84 9.59 -2.65 -12.37
N ILE A 85 8.53 -3.26 -11.82
CA ILE A 85 7.73 -2.70 -10.74
C ILE A 85 7.67 -3.71 -9.60
N LEU A 86 7.97 -3.25 -8.39
CA LEU A 86 7.61 -3.95 -7.16
C LEU A 86 6.45 -3.20 -6.48
N CYS A 87 5.33 -3.89 -6.32
CA CYS A 87 4.17 -3.42 -5.59
C CYS A 87 4.15 -4.10 -4.21
N VAL A 88 4.41 -3.35 -3.14
CA VAL A 88 4.29 -3.83 -1.76
C VAL A 88 2.88 -3.49 -1.28
N THR A 89 2.15 -4.43 -0.68
CA THR A 89 0.81 -4.15 -0.17
C THR A 89 0.70 -4.52 1.29
N ILE A 90 -0.28 -3.96 1.99
CA ILE A 90 -0.75 -4.48 3.28
C ILE A 90 -0.97 -6.00 3.24
N SER A 91 -0.86 -6.63 4.41
CA SER A 91 -1.12 -8.05 4.58
C SER A 91 -2.40 -8.53 3.88
N ALA A 92 -2.26 -9.58 3.06
CA ALA A 92 -3.40 -10.25 2.43
C ALA A 92 -4.40 -10.84 3.45
N LYS A 93 -3.99 -11.02 4.72
CA LYS A 93 -4.87 -11.45 5.82
C LYS A 93 -5.74 -10.32 6.39
N LEU A 94 -5.38 -9.06 6.15
CA LEU A 94 -6.07 -7.87 6.70
C LEU A 94 -6.93 -7.16 5.66
N SER A 95 -6.59 -7.27 4.38
CA SER A 95 -7.24 -6.53 3.31
C SER A 95 -7.18 -7.25 1.97
N ALA A 96 -8.14 -6.95 1.10
CA ALA A 96 -8.18 -7.46 -0.27
C ALA A 96 -7.24 -6.71 -1.23
N VAL A 97 -6.48 -5.70 -0.77
CA VAL A 97 -5.58 -4.89 -1.61
C VAL A 97 -4.58 -5.76 -2.38
N TYR A 98 -3.99 -6.78 -1.73
CA TYR A 98 -3.10 -7.73 -2.41
C TYR A 98 -3.77 -8.41 -3.61
N ASN A 99 -4.99 -8.91 -3.43
CA ASN A 99 -5.74 -9.60 -4.49
C ASN A 99 -6.13 -8.63 -5.62
N VAL A 100 -6.53 -7.40 -5.28
CA VAL A 100 -6.83 -6.36 -6.28
C VAL A 100 -5.59 -5.98 -7.07
N ALA A 101 -4.45 -5.79 -6.39
CA ALA A 101 -3.18 -5.46 -7.02
C ALA A 101 -2.68 -6.58 -7.96
N GLN A 102 -2.90 -7.85 -7.59
CA GLN A 102 -2.63 -9.01 -8.45
C GLN A 102 -3.55 -9.03 -9.68
N GLY A 103 -4.85 -8.79 -9.51
CA GLY A 103 -5.79 -8.68 -10.63
C GLY A 103 -5.44 -7.55 -11.61
N ALA A 104 -5.06 -6.37 -11.08
CA ALA A 104 -4.59 -5.26 -11.89
C ALA A 104 -3.28 -5.57 -12.61
N LYS A 105 -2.39 -6.37 -12.01
CA LYS A 105 -1.17 -6.86 -12.67
C LYS A 105 -1.51 -7.73 -13.88
N GLU A 106 -2.49 -8.63 -13.76
CA GLU A 106 -2.91 -9.47 -14.90
C GLU A 106 -3.48 -8.63 -16.04
N GLN A 107 -4.25 -7.57 -15.75
CA GLN A 107 -4.72 -6.60 -16.75
C GLN A 107 -3.54 -5.84 -17.39
N ALA A 108 -2.58 -5.42 -16.57
CA ALA A 108 -1.40 -4.69 -17.01
C ALA A 108 -0.51 -5.49 -17.96
N LYS A 109 -0.51 -6.83 -17.95
CA LYS A 109 0.28 -7.64 -18.90
C LYS A 109 -0.06 -7.32 -20.36
N THR A 110 -1.33 -7.05 -20.65
CA THR A 110 -1.79 -6.72 -22.00
C THR A 110 -1.50 -5.25 -22.34
N GLU A 111 -1.69 -4.33 -21.39
CA GLU A 111 -1.50 -2.89 -21.62
C GLU A 111 -0.03 -2.45 -21.59
N LEU A 112 0.79 -3.12 -20.78
CA LEU A 112 2.18 -2.80 -20.49
C LEU A 112 3.09 -4.02 -20.75
N PRO A 113 3.15 -4.56 -21.98
CA PRO A 113 3.81 -5.83 -22.28
C PRO A 113 5.33 -5.82 -22.06
N GLN A 114 5.93 -4.64 -21.90
CA GLN A 114 7.36 -4.46 -21.63
C GLN A 114 7.65 -4.21 -20.13
N THR A 115 6.63 -4.29 -19.28
CA THR A 115 6.74 -4.02 -17.85
C THR A 115 6.58 -5.31 -17.05
N SER A 116 7.60 -5.67 -16.26
CA SER A 116 7.51 -6.75 -15.28
C SER A 116 6.93 -6.20 -13.98
N ILE A 117 5.92 -6.87 -13.42
CA ILE A 117 5.28 -6.44 -12.16
C ILE A 117 5.28 -7.60 -11.18
N VAL A 118 5.79 -7.36 -9.97
CA VAL A 118 5.71 -8.28 -8.84
C VAL A 118 4.90 -7.63 -7.72
N VAL A 119 3.92 -8.36 -7.19
CA VAL A 119 3.15 -7.94 -6.02
C VAL A 119 3.62 -8.74 -4.83
N LEU A 120 4.07 -8.06 -3.78
CA LEU A 120 4.61 -8.63 -2.56
C LEU A 120 3.63 -8.37 -1.41
N ASP A 121 3.17 -9.45 -0.78
CA ASP A 121 2.43 -9.40 0.47
C ASP A 121 3.38 -9.03 1.61
N SER A 122 3.18 -7.85 2.23
CA SER A 122 4.02 -7.39 3.35
C SER A 122 3.85 -8.22 4.61
N GLN A 123 2.75 -8.99 4.75
CA GLN A 123 2.40 -9.73 5.97
C GLN A 123 2.29 -8.87 7.24
N THR A 124 2.25 -7.54 7.09
CA THR A 124 2.11 -6.57 8.17
C THR A 124 1.18 -5.42 7.72
N ALA A 125 1.19 -4.30 8.42
CA ALA A 125 0.43 -3.09 8.06
C ALA A 125 1.17 -1.84 8.55
N THR A 126 0.59 -0.66 8.29
CA THR A 126 1.03 0.63 8.84
C THR A 126 2.51 0.91 8.54
N ALA A 127 3.23 1.62 9.40
CA ALA A 127 4.63 1.99 9.19
C ALA A 127 5.56 0.79 8.99
N ALA A 128 5.20 -0.39 9.48
CA ALA A 128 5.97 -1.61 9.24
C ALA A 128 5.94 -2.01 7.75
N GLU A 129 4.79 -1.87 7.09
CA GLU A 129 4.67 -2.00 5.63
C GLU A 129 5.48 -0.90 4.94
N GLY A 130 5.40 0.34 5.45
CA GLY A 130 6.20 1.47 4.97
C GLY A 130 7.70 1.18 4.98
N PHE A 131 8.23 0.56 6.04
CA PHE A 131 9.64 0.19 6.10
C PHE A 131 10.03 -0.84 5.04
N ILE A 132 9.16 -1.79 4.72
CA ILE A 132 9.37 -2.77 3.65
C ILE A 132 9.43 -2.06 2.28
N ALA A 133 8.45 -1.19 2.00
CA ALA A 133 8.42 -0.40 0.77
C ALA A 133 9.64 0.55 0.66
N LEU A 134 10.06 1.15 1.78
CA LEU A 134 11.23 2.03 1.83
C LEU A 134 12.54 1.27 1.60
N ALA A 135 12.71 0.08 2.16
CA ALA A 135 13.87 -0.76 1.91
C ALA A 135 13.99 -1.13 0.41
N ALA A 136 12.85 -1.47 -0.21
CA ALA A 136 12.79 -1.70 -1.65
C ALA A 136 13.17 -0.44 -2.45
N ALA A 137 12.65 0.72 -2.07
CA ALA A 137 12.91 1.99 -2.74
C ALA A 137 14.38 2.43 -2.62
N GLN A 138 15.01 2.20 -1.47
CA GLN A 138 16.43 2.44 -1.25
C GLN A 138 17.28 1.53 -2.15
N ALA A 139 16.97 0.23 -2.20
CA ALA A 139 17.66 -0.70 -3.09
C ALA A 139 17.50 -0.32 -4.58
N ALA A 140 16.31 0.11 -4.99
CA ALA A 140 16.04 0.57 -6.35
C ALA A 140 16.84 1.85 -6.70
N ALA A 141 16.94 2.79 -5.76
CA ALA A 141 17.73 4.01 -5.92
C ALA A 141 19.24 3.76 -6.02
N GLU A 142 19.73 2.67 -5.43
CA GLU A 142 21.11 2.17 -5.60
C GLU A 142 21.34 1.51 -6.99
N GLY A 143 20.31 1.40 -7.83
CA GLY A 143 20.42 0.81 -9.17
C GLY A 143 20.43 -0.72 -9.21
N LYS A 144 19.98 -1.37 -8.12
CA LYS A 144 19.80 -2.82 -8.03
C LYS A 144 18.71 -3.32 -8.97
N GLY A 145 18.80 -4.58 -9.38
CA GLY A 145 17.78 -5.23 -10.21
C GLY A 145 16.55 -5.68 -9.42
N LEU A 146 15.47 -6.05 -10.12
CA LEU A 146 14.21 -6.47 -9.50
C LEU A 146 14.37 -7.57 -8.43
N ALA A 147 15.17 -8.60 -8.71
CA ALA A 147 15.39 -9.69 -7.76
C ALA A 147 16.05 -9.21 -6.45
N GLU A 148 17.02 -8.31 -6.53
CA GLU A 148 17.71 -7.74 -5.37
C GLU A 148 16.81 -6.77 -4.59
N VAL A 149 15.96 -6.03 -5.30
CA VAL A 149 14.96 -5.13 -4.69
C VAL A 149 13.89 -5.93 -3.94
N ILE A 150 13.40 -7.02 -4.51
CA ILE A 150 12.50 -7.97 -3.84
C ILE A 150 13.18 -8.53 -2.59
N LYS A 151 14.44 -8.98 -2.71
CA LYS A 151 15.19 -9.52 -1.57
C LYS A 151 15.32 -8.49 -0.44
N ALA A 152 15.60 -7.22 -0.75
CA ALA A 152 15.68 -6.16 0.26
C ALA A 152 14.34 -5.94 0.98
N ALA A 153 13.22 -6.00 0.25
CA ALA A 153 11.88 -5.93 0.82
C ALA A 153 11.60 -7.13 1.75
N GLU A 154 11.92 -8.35 1.32
CA GLU A 154 11.72 -9.57 2.11
C GLU A 154 12.60 -9.61 3.37
N GLU A 155 13.87 -9.22 3.25
CA GLU A 155 14.78 -9.12 4.41
C GLU A 155 14.27 -8.09 5.44
N MET A 156 13.68 -6.98 4.99
CA MET A 156 13.04 -6.02 5.89
C MET A 156 11.76 -6.58 6.50
N ARG A 157 10.93 -7.28 5.69
CA ARG A 157 9.71 -7.94 6.15
C ARG A 157 9.99 -8.91 7.28
N ASP A 158 11.05 -9.70 7.17
CA ASP A 158 11.39 -10.73 8.15
C ASP A 158 12.02 -10.14 9.43
N ARG A 159 12.41 -8.85 9.41
CA ARG A 159 13.02 -8.14 10.54
C ARG A 159 12.08 -7.15 11.24
N VAL A 160 11.10 -6.62 10.52
CA VAL A 160 10.20 -5.59 11.04
C VAL A 160 9.15 -6.23 11.96
N CYS A 161 8.89 -5.59 13.10
CA CYS A 161 7.87 -6.02 14.04
C CYS A 161 6.88 -4.87 14.26
N LEU A 162 5.58 -5.15 14.12
CA LEU A 162 4.52 -4.22 14.46
C LEU A 162 3.95 -4.56 15.84
N ILE A 163 4.12 -3.64 16.79
CA ILE A 163 3.44 -3.67 18.08
C ILE A 163 2.51 -2.46 18.12
N ALA A 164 1.21 -2.71 18.27
CA ALA A 164 0.19 -1.69 18.33
C ALA A 164 -0.50 -1.72 19.69
N LEU A 165 -0.62 -0.55 20.32
CA LEU A 165 -1.42 -0.31 21.52
C LEU A 165 -2.58 0.62 21.13
N MET A 166 -3.80 0.25 21.52
CA MET A 166 -5.00 1.01 21.22
C MET A 166 -5.83 1.15 22.49
N ASP A 167 -6.52 2.28 22.64
CA ASP A 167 -7.47 2.49 23.76
C ASP A 167 -8.57 1.43 23.76
N THR A 168 -8.97 0.97 22.58
CA THR A 168 -9.92 -0.12 22.40
C THR A 168 -9.70 -0.87 21.09
N VAL A 169 -9.89 -2.19 21.13
CA VAL A 169 -9.87 -3.07 19.94
C VAL A 169 -11.22 -3.10 19.21
N ARG A 170 -12.26 -2.46 19.78
CA ARG A 170 -13.65 -2.49 19.29
C ARG A 170 -13.78 -2.23 17.79
N TYR A 171 -13.07 -1.23 17.27
CA TYR A 171 -13.21 -0.79 15.87
C TYR A 171 -12.55 -1.76 14.88
N VAL A 172 -11.37 -2.28 15.22
CA VAL A 172 -10.67 -3.28 14.40
C VAL A 172 -11.42 -4.62 14.43
N TYR A 173 -11.99 -4.96 15.58
CA TYR A 173 -12.87 -6.12 15.73
C TYR A 173 -14.17 -5.98 14.90
N ARG A 174 -14.87 -4.85 15.02
CA ARG A 174 -16.11 -4.55 14.28
C ARG A 174 -15.92 -4.64 12.76
N THR A 175 -14.75 -4.23 12.28
CA THR A 175 -14.40 -4.31 10.86
C THR A 175 -13.83 -5.67 10.45
N GLY A 176 -13.74 -6.65 11.35
CA GLY A 176 -13.37 -8.03 11.04
C GLY A 176 -11.87 -8.30 10.90
N ARG A 177 -11.01 -7.39 11.38
CA ARG A 177 -9.53 -7.53 11.30
C ARG A 177 -8.92 -8.16 12.56
N ILE A 178 -9.74 -8.38 13.59
CA ILE A 178 -9.42 -9.20 14.76
C ILE A 178 -10.49 -10.29 14.85
N PRO A 179 -10.12 -11.58 15.02
CA PRO A 179 -11.08 -12.67 15.14
C PRO A 179 -11.88 -12.59 16.45
N LYS A 180 -13.06 -13.22 16.49
CA LYS A 180 -13.97 -13.24 17.66
C LYS A 180 -13.42 -13.89 18.94
N VAL A 181 -12.23 -14.47 18.88
CA VAL A 181 -11.61 -15.23 19.98
C VAL A 181 -10.49 -14.47 20.70
N ALA A 182 -10.37 -13.16 20.45
CA ALA A 182 -9.45 -12.27 21.16
C ALA A 182 -10.10 -11.64 22.39
#